data_AF-A0AAN8B5J1-F1
#
_entry.id   AF-A0AAN8B5J1-F1
#
_cell.length_a   1.000
_cell.length_b   1.000
_cell.length_c   1.000
_cell.angle_alpha   90.00
_cell.angle_beta   90.00
_cell.angle_gamma   90.00
#
_symmetry.space_group_name_H-M   'P 1'
#
loop_
_entity.id
_entity.type
_entity.pdbx_description
1 polymer ?
#
loop_
_entity_poly.entity_id
_entity_poly.type
_entity_poly.pdbx_seq_one_letter_code
_entity_poly.pdbx_strand_id
1 'polypeptide(L)'
;MVDDSRAEEIADKVYNLYNGYTSGKEQQMAYNTLMEVPPPLLYRVQHHYNSHYEKFGDFVWRSEDELGPRKANLILHRVEKISNYCRSLLRSTNIRSRTDTMPYVDCRSEEGRPPSNTWHGSLHESRTSCMEKLISVQRNTYSNTKLR
;
A
#
# COMPACT_ATOMS: atom_id res chain seq x y z
N MET A 1 -3.43 0.11 2.35
CA MET A 1 -4.22 1.26 1.84
C MET A 1 -3.44 1.94 0.74
N VAL A 2 -4.13 2.44 -0.28
CA VAL A 2 -3.52 3.20 -1.37
C VAL A 2 -4.30 4.49 -1.55
N ASP A 3 -3.58 5.61 -1.46
CA ASP A 3 -4.10 6.94 -1.80
C ASP A 3 -3.93 7.15 -3.30
N ASP A 4 -5.06 7.09 -4.03
CA ASP A 4 -5.07 7.08 -5.49
C ASP A 4 -4.68 8.43 -6.08
N SER A 5 -5.17 9.53 -5.49
CA SER A 5 -4.82 10.90 -5.89
C SER A 5 -3.34 11.17 -5.71
N ARG A 6 -2.77 10.77 -4.56
CA ARG A 6 -1.34 10.90 -4.33
C ARG A 6 -0.52 10.07 -5.32
N ALA A 7 -0.99 8.89 -5.73
CA ALA A 7 -0.31 8.08 -6.73
C ALA A 7 -0.27 8.77 -8.10
N GLU A 8 -1.37 9.40 -8.50
CA GLU A 8 -1.49 10.17 -9.74
C GLU A 8 -0.57 11.40 -9.72
N GLU A 9 -0.59 12.18 -8.63
CA GLU A 9 0.31 13.33 -8.44
C GLU A 9 1.79 12.96 -8.54
N ILE A 10 2.18 11.81 -7.99
CA ILE A 10 3.56 11.33 -8.07
C ILE A 10 3.90 10.91 -9.51
N ALA A 11 2.97 10.28 -10.24
CA ALA A 11 3.18 9.90 -11.63
C ALA A 11 3.44 11.13 -12.51
N ASP A 12 2.61 12.17 -12.36
CA ASP A 12 2.77 13.44 -13.07
C ASP A 12 4.09 14.13 -12.70
N LYS A 13 4.45 14.13 -11.40
CA LYS A 13 5.73 14.67 -10.93
C LYS A 13 6.92 13.94 -11.56
N VAL A 14 6.90 12.60 -11.59
CA VAL A 14 7.98 11.80 -12.18
C VAL A 14 8.09 12.03 -13.68
N TYR A 15 6.97 12.11 -14.38
CA TYR A 15 6.95 12.46 -15.81
C TYR A 15 7.59 13.82 -16.08
N ASN A 16 7.27 14.84 -15.27
CA ASN A 16 7.87 16.16 -15.40
C ASN A 16 9.38 16.15 -15.11
N LEU A 17 9.83 15.39 -14.11
CA LEU A 17 11.26 15.24 -13.80
C LEU A 17 12.02 14.54 -14.93
N TYR A 18 11.41 13.57 -15.60
CA TYR A 18 11.99 12.88 -16.76
C TYR A 18 12.09 13.80 -17.98
N ASN A 19 11.07 14.64 -18.23
CA ASN A 19 11.11 15.58 -19.36
C ASN A 19 11.95 16.84 -19.14
N GLY A 20 12.45 17.10 -17.92
CA GLY A 20 13.17 18.32 -17.57
C GLY A 20 14.54 18.52 -18.24
N TYR A 21 14.97 17.63 -19.14
CA TYR A 21 16.36 17.49 -19.61
C TYR A 21 17.29 17.24 -18.42
N THR A 22 17.07 16.07 -17.81
CA THR A 22 17.45 15.62 -16.48
C THR A 22 18.81 16.12 -15.97
N SER A 23 18.77 17.13 -15.10
CA SER A 23 19.86 17.41 -14.17
C SER A 23 20.03 16.22 -13.22
N GLY A 24 21.26 15.90 -12.80
CA GLY A 24 21.51 14.83 -11.84
C GLY A 24 20.73 14.99 -10.51
N LYS A 25 20.32 16.23 -10.16
CA LYS A 25 19.43 16.49 -9.03
C LYS A 25 18.00 16.00 -9.27
N GLU A 26 17.47 16.18 -10.47
CA GLU A 26 16.12 15.75 -10.84
C GLU A 26 16.04 14.22 -10.91
N GLN A 27 17.05 13.58 -11.48
CA GLN A 27 17.19 12.12 -11.48
C GLN A 27 17.18 11.57 -10.04
N GLN A 28 17.98 12.17 -9.16
CA GLN A 28 18.03 11.73 -7.77
C GLN A 28 16.71 12.00 -7.02
N MET A 29 16.03 13.12 -7.30
CA MET A 29 14.72 13.43 -6.73
C MET A 29 13.64 12.44 -7.19
N ALA A 30 13.61 12.09 -8.48
CA ALA A 30 12.69 11.10 -9.02
C ALA A 30 12.92 9.73 -8.37
N TYR A 31 14.18 9.28 -8.32
CA TYR A 31 14.56 8.04 -7.67
C TYR A 31 14.16 8.01 -6.19
N ASN A 32 14.47 9.06 -5.42
CA ASN A 32 14.11 9.13 -4.00
C ASN A 32 12.59 9.08 -3.81
N THR A 33 11.84 9.86 -4.58
CA THR A 33 10.37 9.89 -4.52
C THR A 33 9.79 8.48 -4.73
N LEU A 34 10.28 7.74 -5.73
CA LEU A 34 9.84 6.37 -6.03
C LEU A 34 10.28 5.34 -4.97
N MET A 35 11.43 5.57 -4.32
CA MET A 35 11.95 4.68 -3.27
C MET A 35 11.34 4.94 -1.88
N GLU A 36 10.81 6.13 -1.63
CA GLU A 36 10.18 6.49 -0.35
C GLU A 36 8.75 5.93 -0.24
N VAL A 37 8.05 5.73 -1.37
CA VAL A 37 6.68 5.22 -1.36
C VAL A 37 6.60 3.70 -1.15
N PRO A 38 5.57 3.18 -0.45
CA PRO A 38 5.40 1.75 -0.27
C PRO A 38 5.11 1.03 -1.60
N PRO A 39 5.47 -0.25 -1.77
CA PRO A 39 5.32 -0.95 -3.04
C PRO A 39 3.92 -0.90 -3.68
N PRO A 40 2.80 -1.04 -2.93
CA PRO A 40 1.46 -0.91 -3.52
C PRO A 40 1.19 0.48 -4.11
N LEU A 41 1.72 1.53 -3.48
CA LEU A 41 1.60 2.90 -3.99
C LEU A 41 2.49 3.09 -5.22
N LEU A 42 3.72 2.56 -5.22
CA LEU A 42 4.61 2.56 -6.38
C LEU A 42 3.98 1.86 -7.59
N TYR A 43 3.34 0.70 -7.39
CA TYR A 43 2.63 0.01 -8.47
C TYR A 43 1.46 0.83 -9.01
N ARG A 44 0.81 1.62 -8.14
CA ARG A 44 -0.26 2.52 -8.55
C ARG A 44 0.27 3.74 -9.32
N VAL A 45 1.42 4.29 -8.93
CA VAL A 45 2.15 5.31 -9.69
C VAL A 45 2.47 4.80 -11.09
N GLN A 46 3.00 3.59 -11.21
CA GLN A 46 3.27 2.96 -12.51
C GLN A 46 1.99 2.84 -13.37
N HIS A 47 0.87 2.46 -12.77
CA HIS A 47 -0.42 2.38 -13.48
C HIS A 47 -0.85 3.74 -14.04
N HIS A 48 -0.83 4.80 -13.23
CA HIS A 48 -1.19 6.15 -13.66
C HIS A 48 -0.22 6.70 -14.70
N TYR A 49 1.09 6.51 -14.49
CA TYR A 49 2.10 6.93 -15.44
C TYR A 49 1.85 6.33 -16.82
N ASN A 50 1.64 5.01 -16.90
CA ASN A 50 1.37 4.35 -18.18
C ASN A 50 0.02 4.78 -18.77
N SER A 51 -1.00 4.96 -17.94
CA SER A 51 -2.32 5.46 -18.40
C SER A 51 -2.20 6.80 -19.14
N HIS A 52 -1.33 7.70 -18.69
CA HIS A 52 -1.22 9.06 -19.24
C HIS A 52 -0.11 9.22 -20.28
N TYR A 53 1.02 8.53 -20.08
CA TYR A 53 2.29 8.86 -20.74
C TYR A 53 2.92 7.72 -21.52
N GLU A 54 2.31 6.53 -21.59
CA GLU A 54 2.86 5.37 -22.31
C GLU A 54 3.17 5.66 -23.80
N LYS A 55 2.41 6.57 -24.43
CA LYS A 55 2.70 7.05 -25.80
C LYS A 55 4.09 7.68 -25.97
N PHE A 56 4.71 8.12 -24.87
CA PHE A 56 6.05 8.68 -24.84
C PHE A 56 7.08 7.69 -24.29
N GLY A 57 6.72 6.44 -24.05
CA GLY A 57 7.55 5.43 -23.41
C GLY A 57 6.92 4.97 -22.10
N ASP A 58 6.85 3.67 -21.88
CA ASP A 58 6.31 3.13 -20.64
C ASP A 58 7.21 3.48 -19.45
N PHE A 59 6.64 3.41 -18.24
CA PHE A 59 7.32 3.74 -17.00
C PHE A 59 8.63 2.97 -16.79
N VAL A 60 8.67 1.69 -17.16
CA VAL A 60 9.84 0.83 -16.97
C VAL A 60 10.98 1.32 -17.85
N TRP A 61 10.70 1.45 -19.15
CA TRP A 61 11.64 1.90 -20.15
C TRP A 61 12.13 3.32 -19.87
N ARG A 62 11.21 4.24 -19.52
CA ARG A 62 11.56 5.61 -19.16
C ARG A 62 12.37 5.71 -17.87
N SER A 63 12.06 4.90 -16.86
CA SER A 63 12.89 4.84 -15.66
C SER A 63 14.31 4.36 -15.95
N GLU A 64 14.49 3.41 -16.86
CA GLU A 64 15.80 2.92 -17.25
C GLU A 64 16.59 3.96 -18.05
N ASP A 65 15.95 4.66 -18.98
CA ASP A 65 16.55 5.73 -19.79
C ASP A 65 17.04 6.90 -18.91
N GLU A 66 16.19 7.36 -18.00
CA GLU A 66 16.46 8.57 -17.20
C GLU A 66 17.29 8.33 -15.95
N LEU A 67 17.23 7.13 -15.36
CA LEU A 67 17.92 6.81 -14.09
C LEU A 67 19.03 5.77 -14.23
N GLY A 68 19.11 5.11 -15.38
CA GLY A 68 20.01 4.00 -15.64
C GLY A 68 19.51 2.64 -15.10
N PRO A 69 20.05 1.54 -15.64
CA PRO A 69 19.54 0.17 -15.42
C PRO A 69 19.55 -0.25 -13.95
N ARG A 70 20.56 0.19 -13.18
CA ARG A 70 20.68 -0.19 -11.77
C ARG A 70 19.57 0.41 -10.91
N LYS A 71 19.27 1.70 -11.08
CA LYS A 71 18.24 2.39 -10.29
C LYS A 71 16.84 1.91 -10.71
N ALA A 72 16.60 1.77 -12.02
CA ALA A 72 15.35 1.23 -12.54
C ALA A 72 15.06 -0.17 -11.99
N ASN A 73 16.02 -1.10 -12.05
CA ASN A 73 15.82 -2.44 -11.51
C ASN A 73 15.50 -2.46 -10.01
N LEU A 74 16.11 -1.57 -9.21
CA LEU A 74 15.77 -1.46 -7.78
C LEU A 74 14.32 -0.99 -7.56
N ILE A 75 13.82 -0.08 -8.40
CA ILE A 75 12.42 0.37 -8.36
C ILE A 75 11.50 -0.78 -8.75
N LEU A 76 11.76 -1.46 -9.86
CA LEU A 76 10.93 -2.55 -10.39
C LEU A 76 10.87 -3.75 -9.44
N HIS A 77 11.99 -4.11 -8.82
CA HIS A 77 12.03 -5.24 -7.89
C HIS A 77 11.14 -5.02 -6.64
N ARG A 78 10.80 -3.77 -6.31
CA ARG A 78 9.85 -3.49 -5.22
C ARG A 78 8.44 -3.94 -5.57
N VAL A 79 8.01 -3.75 -6.81
CA VAL A 79 6.66 -4.14 -7.24
C VAL A 79 6.53 -5.64 -7.49
N GLU A 80 7.65 -6.36 -7.64
CA GLU A 80 7.69 -7.82 -7.73
C GLU A 80 7.21 -8.52 -6.45
N LYS A 81 7.32 -7.86 -5.30
CA LYS A 81 6.89 -8.40 -3.99
C LYS A 81 5.37 -8.39 -3.77
N ILE A 82 4.62 -7.72 -4.64
CA ILE A 82 3.17 -7.60 -4.53
C ILE A 82 2.51 -8.89 -5.01
N SER A 83 1.53 -9.41 -4.27
CA SER A 83 0.78 -10.60 -4.70
C SER A 83 0.02 -10.35 -6.01
N ASN A 84 -0.19 -11.41 -6.80
CA ASN A 84 -0.95 -11.32 -8.05
C ASN A 84 -2.38 -10.78 -7.82
N TYR A 85 -3.00 -11.14 -6.70
CA TYR A 85 -4.32 -10.63 -6.30
C TYR A 85 -4.30 -9.11 -6.12
N CYS A 86 -3.34 -8.58 -5.35
CA CYS A 86 -3.21 -7.15 -5.14
C CYS A 86 -2.89 -6.41 -6.44
N ARG A 87 -2.02 -6.97 -7.31
CA ARG A 87 -1.75 -6.37 -8.63
C ARG A 87 -3.02 -6.24 -9.47
N SER A 88 -3.86 -7.27 -9.50
CA SER A 88 -5.14 -7.22 -10.22
C SER A 88 -6.04 -6.11 -9.69
N LEU A 89 -6.15 -5.96 -8.37
CA LEU A 89 -6.95 -4.91 -7.75
C LEU A 89 -6.37 -3.51 -7.97
N LEU A 90 -5.05 -3.36 -7.92
CA LEU A 90 -4.38 -2.06 -8.09
C LEU A 90 -4.40 -1.54 -9.53
N ARG A 91 -4.83 -2.36 -10.50
CA ARG A 91 -5.11 -1.94 -11.89
C ARG A 91 -6.53 -1.39 -12.10
N SER A 92 -7.36 -1.36 -11.05
CA SER A 92 -8.73 -0.85 -11.14
C SER A 92 -8.74 0.61 -11.61
N THR A 93 -9.82 1.05 -12.25
CA THR A 93 -9.89 2.44 -12.77
C THR A 93 -9.80 3.49 -11.66
N ASN A 94 -10.37 3.21 -10.50
CA ASN A 94 -10.30 4.06 -9.33
C ASN A 94 -10.12 3.23 -8.06
N ILE A 95 -9.48 3.83 -7.06
CA ILE A 95 -9.35 3.27 -5.72
C ILE A 95 -9.75 4.34 -4.71
N ARG A 96 -10.74 4.05 -3.88
CA ARG A 96 -11.16 4.93 -2.78
C ARG A 96 -10.83 4.30 -1.44
N SER A 97 -10.57 5.13 -0.44
CA SER A 97 -10.39 4.68 0.94
C SER A 97 -11.70 4.86 1.71
N ARG A 98 -12.11 3.82 2.44
CA ARG A 98 -13.25 3.83 3.37
C ARG A 98 -12.78 3.35 4.73
N THR A 99 -13.30 3.94 5.80
CA THR A 99 -13.06 3.48 7.18
C THR A 99 -14.33 2.83 7.70
N ASP A 100 -14.23 1.56 8.07
CA ASP A 100 -15.31 0.81 8.70
C ASP A 100 -15.09 0.73 10.19
N THR A 101 -16.13 1.05 10.96
CA THR A 101 -16.13 0.85 12.41
C THR A 101 -16.94 -0.39 12.73
N MET A 102 -16.33 -1.38 13.38
CA MET A 102 -17.01 -2.63 13.75
C MET A 102 -16.81 -2.96 15.23
N PRO A 103 -17.81 -3.57 15.89
CA PRO A 103 -17.65 -4.03 17.26
C PRO A 103 -16.87 -5.35 17.33
N TYR A 104 -16.12 -5.51 18.42
CA TYR A 104 -15.47 -6.76 18.80
C TYR A 104 -15.52 -6.93 20.32
N VAL A 105 -15.45 -8.17 20.80
CA VAL A 105 -15.46 -8.47 22.22
C VAL A 105 -14.01 -8.59 22.72
N ASP A 106 -13.66 -7.82 23.74
CA ASP A 106 -12.39 -7.93 24.46
C ASP A 106 -12.64 -8.56 25.83
N CYS A 107 -12.21 -9.80 26.00
CA CYS A 107 -12.35 -10.56 27.24
C CYS A 107 -11.02 -10.62 27.97
N ARG A 108 -11.04 -10.30 29.26
CA ARG A 108 -9.89 -10.44 30.16
C ARG A 108 -10.23 -11.42 31.27
N SER A 109 -9.28 -12.29 31.60
CA SER A 109 -9.39 -13.11 32.81
C SER A 109 -9.34 -12.20 34.03
N GLU A 110 -10.24 -12.41 34.98
CA GLU A 110 -10.23 -11.73 36.26
C GLU A 110 -9.30 -12.40 37.29
N GLU A 111 -8.66 -13.52 36.93
CA GLU A 111 -7.83 -14.29 37.84
C GLU A 111 -6.39 -13.77 37.93
N GLY A 112 -6.06 -13.19 39.09
CA GLY A 112 -4.72 -13.18 39.68
C GLY A 112 -4.44 -14.43 40.52
N ARG A 113 -4.94 -15.62 40.12
CA ARG A 113 -4.72 -16.86 40.87
C ARG A 113 -3.29 -17.36 40.63
N PRO A 114 -2.49 -17.62 41.68
CA PRO A 114 -1.18 -18.22 41.50
C PRO A 114 -1.37 -19.62 40.89
N PRO A 115 -0.46 -20.05 39.99
CA PRO A 115 -0.53 -21.39 39.42
C PRO A 115 -0.41 -22.42 40.56
N SER A 116 -1.49 -23.14 40.83
CA SER A 116 -1.44 -24.31 41.72
C SER A 116 -0.76 -25.45 40.96
N ASN A 117 0.35 -25.94 41.51
CA ASN A 117 1.28 -26.89 40.87
C ASN A 117 0.73 -28.31 40.63
N THR A 118 -0.58 -28.56 40.68
CA THR A 118 -1.09 -29.93 40.53
C THR A 118 -2.23 -30.13 39.54
N TRP A 119 -3.07 -29.15 39.21
CA TRP A 119 -4.15 -29.34 38.23
C TRP A 119 -4.39 -28.04 37.46
N HIS A 120 -4.17 -28.05 36.14
CA HIS A 120 -4.58 -26.94 35.27
C HIS A 120 -6.11 -26.85 35.31
N GLY A 121 -6.66 -25.76 35.87
CA GLY A 121 -8.10 -25.52 35.88
C GLY A 121 -8.66 -25.43 34.46
N SER A 122 -9.91 -25.86 34.28
CA SER A 122 -10.58 -25.77 32.98
C SER A 122 -10.72 -24.31 32.56
N LEU A 123 -10.37 -23.98 31.32
CA LEU A 123 -10.55 -22.63 30.74
C LEU A 123 -12.01 -22.15 30.83
N HIS A 124 -12.98 -23.06 30.82
CA HIS A 124 -14.41 -22.75 30.98
C HIS A 124 -14.80 -22.32 32.39
N GLU A 125 -14.01 -22.67 33.40
CA GLU A 125 -14.26 -22.30 34.80
C GLU A 125 -13.62 -20.94 35.18
N SER A 126 -12.78 -20.39 34.30
CA SER A 126 -12.14 -19.09 34.53
C SER A 126 -13.15 -17.95 34.45
N ARG A 127 -13.16 -17.08 35.47
CA ARG A 127 -14.03 -15.91 35.47
C ARG A 127 -13.47 -14.85 34.51
N THR A 128 -14.19 -14.58 33.43
CA THR A 128 -13.79 -13.58 32.42
C THR A 128 -14.69 -12.36 32.46
N SER A 129 -14.09 -11.18 32.42
CA SER A 129 -14.79 -9.92 32.17
C SER A 129 -14.67 -9.56 30.70
N CYS A 130 -15.79 -9.48 30.00
CA CYS A 130 -15.86 -9.17 28.58
C CYS A 130 -16.53 -7.82 28.37
N MET A 131 -15.93 -7.00 27.50
CA MET A 131 -16.50 -5.71 27.11
C MET A 131 -16.53 -5.58 25.58
N GLU A 132 -17.59 -4.95 25.07
CA GLU A 132 -17.66 -4.57 23.66
C GLU A 132 -16.74 -3.36 23.41
N LYS A 133 -15.92 -3.45 22.36
CA LYS A 133 -15.05 -2.39 21.89
C LYS A 133 -15.26 -2.18 20.39
N LEU A 134 -14.94 -0.99 19.90
CA LEU A 134 -15.01 -0.66 18.49
C LEU A 134 -13.60 -0.65 17.89
N ILE A 135 -13.45 -1.21 16.68
CA ILE A 135 -12.23 -1.11 15.88
C ILE A 135 -12.52 -0.39 14.57
N SER A 136 -11.67 0.57 14.23
CA SER A 136 -11.69 1.28 12.95
C SER A 136 -10.74 0.60 11.97
N VAL A 137 -11.27 0.03 10.91
CA VAL A 137 -10.53 -0.69 9.88
C VAL A 137 -10.60 0.07 8.57
N GLN A 138 -9.46 0.52 8.08
CA GLN A 138 -9.37 1.14 6.76
C GLN A 138 -9.37 0.08 5.66
N ARG A 139 -10.17 0.30 4.62
CA ARG A 139 -10.32 -0.59 3.47
C ARG A 139 -10.29 0.19 2.17
N ASN A 140 -9.58 -0.36 1.18
CA ASN A 140 -9.67 0.12 -0.19
C ASN A 140 -10.98 -0.38 -0.80
N THR A 141 -11.64 0.48 -1.56
CA THR A 141 -12.77 0.17 -2.44
C THR A 141 -12.27 0.30 -3.87
N TYR A 142 -12.41 -0.77 -4.65
CA TYR A 142 -11.90 -0.86 -6.01
C TYR A 142 -13.08 -0.83 -6.98
N SER A 143 -13.02 0.01 -8.01
CA SER A 143 -14.04 0.01 -9.06
C SER A 143 -13.44 0.19 -10.45
N ASN A 144 -14.07 -0.49 -11.41
CA ASN A 144 -13.74 -0.44 -12.83
C ASN A 144 -14.64 0.53 -13.61
N THR A 145 -15.53 1.23 -12.91
CA THR A 145 -16.44 2.23 -13.48
C THR A 145 -16.27 3.55 -12.73
N LYS A 146 -16.17 4.66 -13.46
CA LYS A 146 -16.11 6.01 -12.86
C LYS A 146 -17.39 6.40 -12.10
N LEU A 147 -18.48 5.61 -12.22
CA LEU A 147 -19.80 5.87 -11.65
C LEU A 147 -20.26 4.71 -10.75
N ARG A 148 -19.81 4.70 -9.49
CA ARG A 148 -20.59 4.34 -8.29
C ARG A 148 -19.73 4.53 -7.05
#